data_AF-G9Y727-F1
#
_entry.id   AF-G9Y727-F1
#
_cell.length_a   1.000
_cell.length_b   1.000
_cell.length_c   1.000
_cell.angle_alpha   90.00
_cell.angle_beta   90.00
_cell.angle_gamma   90.00
#
_symmetry.space_group_name_H-M   'P 1'
#
loop_
_entity.id
_entity.type
_entity.pdbx_description
1 polymer ?
#
loop_
_entity_poly.entity_id
_entity_poly.type
_entity_poly.pdbx_seq_one_letter_code
_entity_poly.pdbx_strand_id
1 'polypeptide(L)' 'MEELRIYLNAMSSDEQRLFAERCGTTIGYLRKALSRNHELGAALCVLIEASSDGLVTRKHLHPQDWTQIWPELMAA' A
#
# COMPACT_ATOMS: atom_id res chain seq x y z
N MET A 1 6.03 1.64 -4.91
CA MET A 1 5.16 0.50 -5.25
C MET A 1 5.83 -0.87 -5.13
N GLU A 2 7.17 -0.96 -5.21
CA GLU A 2 7.89 -2.24 -5.18
C GLU A 2 7.73 -3.01 -3.86
N GLU A 3 7.80 -2.33 -2.71
CA GLU A 3 7.60 -2.98 -1.39
C GLU A 3 6.24 -3.65 -1.25
N LEU A 4 5.17 -3.02 -1.77
CA LEU A 4 3.84 -3.64 -1.80
C LEU A 4 3.83 -4.90 -2.66
N ARG A 5 4.56 -4.92 -3.79
CA ARG A 5 4.68 -6.08 -4.66
C ARG A 5 5.40 -7.24 -3.94
N ILE A 6 6.51 -6.94 -3.28
CA ILE A 6 7.28 -7.91 -2.50
C ILE A 6 6.44 -8.48 -1.38
N TYR A 7 5.80 -7.60 -0.59
CA TYR A 7 4.93 -7.98 0.52
C TYR A 7 3.77 -8.88 0.08
N LEU A 8 3.05 -8.52 -0.99
CA LEU A 8 1.98 -9.36 -1.53
C LEU A 8 2.50 -10.72 -2.04
N ASN A 9 3.66 -10.76 -2.67
CA ASN A 9 4.23 -12.01 -3.20
C ASN A 9 4.77 -12.94 -2.11
N ALA A 10 5.04 -12.44 -0.91
CA ALA A 10 5.43 -13.25 0.24
C ALA A 10 4.23 -14.00 0.87
N MET A 11 3.00 -13.60 0.54
CA MET A 11 1.76 -14.18 1.06
C MET A 11 1.13 -15.17 0.08
N SER A 12 0.43 -16.17 0.60
CA SER A 12 -0.46 -17.05 -0.18
C SER A 12 -1.61 -16.26 -0.84
N SER A 13 -2.27 -16.86 -1.82
CA SER A 13 -3.38 -16.20 -2.53
C SER A 13 -4.57 -15.84 -1.62
N ASP A 14 -4.83 -16.64 -0.59
CA ASP A 14 -5.91 -16.38 0.36
C ASP A 14 -5.53 -15.27 1.36
N GLU A 15 -4.28 -15.26 1.83
CA GLU A 15 -3.75 -14.17 2.65
C GLU A 15 -3.74 -12.84 1.90
N GLN A 16 -3.35 -12.84 0.62
CA GLN A 16 -3.42 -11.64 -0.23
C GLN A 16 -4.86 -11.12 -0.37
N ARG A 17 -5.84 -12.02 -0.51
CA ARG A 17 -7.26 -11.62 -0.59
C ARG A 17 -7.71 -11.01 0.73
N LEU A 18 -7.43 -11.66 1.86
CA LEU A 18 -7.80 -11.18 3.18
C LEU A 18 -7.12 -9.83 3.50
N PHE A 19 -5.85 -9.67 3.12
CA PHE A 19 -5.12 -8.41 3.27
C PHE A 19 -5.78 -7.28 2.47
N ALA A 20 -6.14 -7.53 1.21
CA ALA A 20 -6.81 -6.54 0.39
C ALA A 20 -8.17 -6.14 0.97
N GLU A 21 -8.94 -7.10 1.47
CA GLU A 21 -10.23 -6.86 2.13
C GLU A 21 -10.07 -6.00 3.40
N ARG A 22 -9.06 -6.29 4.23
CA ARG A 22 -8.71 -5.46 5.40
C ARG A 22 -8.35 -4.02 5.02
N CYS A 23 -7.70 -3.86 3.88
CA CYS A 23 -7.38 -2.54 3.31
C CYS A 23 -8.59 -1.87 2.63
N GLY A 24 -9.78 -2.47 2.66
CA GLY A 24 -10.99 -1.94 2.03
C GLY A 24 -10.96 -1.97 0.49
N THR A 25 -10.19 -2.89 -0.09
CA THR A 25 -10.03 -3.02 -1.55
C THR A 25 -10.05 -4.48 -1.99
N THR A 26 -9.66 -4.75 -3.24
CA THR A 26 -9.53 -6.11 -3.78
C THR A 26 -8.13 -6.39 -4.26
N ILE A 27 -7.70 -7.65 -4.21
CA ILE A 27 -6.37 -8.04 -4.74
C ILE A 27 -6.24 -7.71 -6.23
N GLY A 28 -7.32 -7.82 -6.99
CA GLY A 28 -7.35 -7.42 -8.40
C GLY A 28 -7.07 -5.93 -8.61
N TYR A 29 -7.63 -5.07 -7.75
CA TYR A 29 -7.33 -3.63 -7.77
C TYR A 29 -5.85 -3.37 -7.43
N LEU A 30 -5.32 -3.98 -6.37
CA LEU A 30 -3.90 -3.83 -5.99
C LEU A 30 -2.96 -4.30 -7.11
N ARG A 31 -3.22 -5.46 -7.72
CA ARG A 31 -2.42 -5.98 -8.85
C ARG A 31 -2.51 -5.09 -10.08
N LYS A 32 -3.69 -4.54 -10.38
CA LYS A 32 -3.87 -3.55 -11.45
C LYS A 32 -3.11 -2.26 -11.16
N ALA A 33 -3.10 -1.80 -9.91
CA ALA A 33 -2.36 -0.61 -9.52
C ALA A 33 -0.86 -0.83 -9.65
N LEU A 34 -0.36 -1.98 -9.19
CA LEU A 34 1.04 -2.39 -9.37
C LEU A 34 1.45 -2.47 -10.84
N SER A 35 0.60 -3.05 -11.71
CA SER A 35 0.96 -3.21 -13.13
C SER A 35 0.98 -1.89 -13.90
N ARG A 36 0.13 -0.94 -13.53
CA ARG A 36 0.06 0.39 -14.18
C ARG A 36 0.87 1.47 -13.47
N ASN A 37 1.57 1.11 -12.39
CA ASN A 37 2.17 2.06 -11.46
C ASN A 37 1.18 3.19 -11.07
N HIS A 38 -0.08 2.80 -10.87
CA HIS A 38 -1.17 3.72 -10.57
C HIS A 38 -1.08 4.18 -9.13
N GLU A 39 -1.23 5.48 -8.92
CA GLU A 39 -1.25 6.08 -7.59
C GLU A 39 -2.44 5.55 -6.78
N LEU A 40 -2.16 5.19 -5.53
CA LEU A 40 -3.17 4.70 -4.60
C LEU A 40 -3.80 5.91 -3.88
N GLY A 41 -5.07 5.79 -3.49
CA GLY A 41 -5.68 6.86 -2.70
C GLY A 41 -5.02 6.98 -1.32
N ALA A 42 -4.91 8.19 -0.77
CA ALA A 42 -4.29 8.43 0.52
C ALA A 42 -4.89 7.56 1.65
N ALA A 43 -6.22 7.41 1.69
CA ALA A 43 -6.89 6.54 2.67
C ALA A 43 -6.45 5.07 2.55
N LEU A 44 -6.31 4.56 1.33
CA LEU A 44 -5.83 3.19 1.08
C LEU A 44 -4.37 3.03 1.51
N CYS A 45 -3.53 4.02 1.28
CA CYS A 45 -2.13 3.99 1.71
C CYS A 45 -1.98 3.89 3.23
N VAL A 46 -2.81 4.62 3.98
CA VAL A 46 -2.84 4.53 5.45
C VAL A 46 -3.27 3.13 5.90
N LEU A 47 -4.31 2.56 5.28
CA LEU A 47 -4.78 1.22 5.61
C LEU A 47 -3.77 0.12 5.29
N ILE A 48 -3.04 0.26 4.18
CA ILE A 48 -1.95 -0.65 3.81
C ILE A 48 -0.83 -0.60 4.85
N GLU A 49 -0.41 0.58 5.27
CA GLU A 49 0.65 0.73 6.28
C GLU A 49 0.22 0.13 7.62
N ALA A 50 -1.01 0.42 8.07
CA ALA A 50 -1.54 -0.16 9.30
C ALA A 50 -1.71 -1.69 9.22
N SER A 51 -2.18 -2.22 8.08
CA SER A 51 -2.44 -3.66 7.90
C SER A 51 -1.16 -4.47 7.66
N SER A 52 -0.06 -3.81 7.29
CA SER A 52 1.24 -4.42 7.05
C SER A 52 2.22 -4.21 8.22
N ASP A 53 1.74 -3.68 9.36
CA ASP A 53 2.56 -3.34 10.52
C ASP A 53 3.80 -2.49 10.17
N GLY A 54 3.64 -1.57 9.21
CA GLY A 54 4.70 -0.67 8.76
C GLY A 54 5.70 -1.28 7.76
N LEU A 55 5.54 -2.55 7.35
CA LEU A 55 6.38 -3.14 6.30
C LEU A 55 6.20 -2.41 4.96
N VAL A 56 4.98 -1.98 4.65
CA VAL A 56 4.68 -1.16 3.48
C VAL A 56 4.23 0.23 3.94
N THR A 57 5.14 1.19 3.92
CA THR A 57 4.82 2.56 4.34
C THR A 57 4.21 3.41 3.22
N ARG A 58 3.53 4.48 3.60
CA ARG A 58 3.09 5.58 2.72
C ARG A 58 4.23 6.12 1.85
N LYS A 59 5.46 6.17 2.37
CA LYS A 59 6.66 6.57 1.62
C LYS A 59 6.98 5.60 0.48
N HIS A 60 6.77 4.30 0.70
CA HIS A 60 6.96 3.28 -0.34
C HIS A 60 5.88 3.35 -1.42
N LEU A 61 4.66 3.79 -1.07
CA LEU A 61 3.52 3.89 -1.99
C LEU A 61 3.55 5.19 -2.81
N HIS A 62 3.91 6.31 -2.17
CA HIS A 62 3.94 7.67 -2.73
C HIS A 62 5.34 8.30 -2.65
N PRO A 63 6.38 7.74 -3.29
CA PRO A 63 7.75 8.21 -3.09
C PRO A 63 7.98 9.68 -3.51
N GLN A 64 7.16 10.22 -4.42
CA GLN A 64 7.35 11.57 -4.98
C GLN A 64 6.56 12.65 -4.22
N ASP A 65 5.43 12.27 -3.62
CA ASP A 65 4.40 13.19 -3.14
C ASP A 65 3.94 12.89 -1.70
N TRP A 66 4.48 11.85 -1.04
CA TRP A 66 4.08 11.52 0.33
C TRP A 66 4.27 12.67 1.32
N THR A 67 5.25 13.55 1.11
CA THR A 67 5.49 14.74 1.96
C THR A 67 4.43 15.82 1.78
N GLN A 68 3.79 15.88 0.62
CA GLN A 68 2.69 16.81 0.34
C GLN A 68 1.37 16.26 0.88
N ILE A 69 1.19 14.94 0.83
CA ILE A 69 -0.02 14.26 1.31
C ILE A 69 -0.03 14.12 2.84
N TRP A 70 1.12 13.77 3.43
CA TRP A 70 1.30 13.56 4.88
C TRP A 70 2.48 14.37 5.43
N PRO A 71 2.42 15.72 5.40
CA PRO A 71 3.49 16.58 5.91
C PRO A 71 3.77 16.34 7.40
N GLU A 72 2.80 15.89 8.18
CA GLU A 72 2.93 15.58 9.60
C GLU A 72 3.95 14.46 9.89
N LEU A 73 4.23 13.59 8.91
CA LEU A 73 5.21 12.50 9.05
C LEU A 73 6.66 12.94 8.84
N MET A 74 6.90 14.19 8.39
CA MET A 74 8.26 14.73 8.26
C MET A 74 8.84 15.18 9.60
N ALA A 75 7.99 15.44 10.59
CA ALA A 75 8.38 16.09 11.85
C ALA A 75 8.55 15.12 13.04
N ALA A 76 8.69 13.81 12.78
CA ALA A 76 8.87 12.79 13.81
C ALA A 76 10.35 12.45 14.04
#